data_AF-A0A3D9V5Z5-F1
#
_entry.id   AF-A0A3D9V5Z5-F1
#
_cell.length_a   1.000
_cell.length_b   1.000
_cell.length_c   1.000
_cell.angle_alpha   90.00
_cell.angle_beta   90.00
_cell.angle_gamma   90.00
#
_symmetry.space_group_name_H-M   'P 1'
#
loop_
_entity.id
_entity.type
_entity.pdbx_description
1 polymer ?
#
loop_
_entity_poly.entity_id
_entity_poly.type
_entity_poly.pdbx_seq_one_letter_code
_entity_poly.pdbx_strand_id
1 'polypeptide(L)'
;MRGKRPFSLDHKISNLDFYLQEHGENVYEIRLLSIVKVNEAVPAYMDIGMYEENESIPYSHSWNLIYALQEALKIFEDEMVFEKIKETYTYIEQAITTMGLNLVSPKEHAAPIIVTIQLNEDQSSKELGDALALQGYIFHYESAYLQKNNWIQIACLNHYKERDMKRMLNCLHRCTLKNGVHI
;
A
#
# COMPACT_ATOMS: atom_id res chain seq x y z
N MET A 1 19.83 9.65 -7.31
CA MET A 1 18.71 9.63 -8.27
C MET A 1 17.74 8.46 -8.00
N ARG A 2 17.26 8.31 -6.76
CA ARG A 2 16.18 7.36 -6.41
C ARG A 2 15.01 8.20 -5.91
N GLY A 3 13.87 8.15 -6.60
CA GLY A 3 12.71 8.99 -6.25
C GLY A 3 11.72 9.20 -7.39
N LYS A 4 12.13 9.09 -8.66
CA LYS A 4 11.18 9.00 -9.77
C LYS A 4 10.71 7.56 -9.90
N ARG A 5 9.47 7.26 -9.49
CA ARG A 5 8.81 5.99 -9.79
C ARG A 5 8.58 5.97 -11.31
N PRO A 6 9.31 5.18 -12.10
CA PRO A 6 9.27 5.27 -13.57
C PRO A 6 7.88 4.94 -14.16
N PHE A 7 7.04 4.26 -13.37
CA PHE A 7 5.70 3.83 -13.74
C PHE A 7 4.57 4.59 -13.01
N SER A 8 4.85 5.67 -12.27
CA SER A 8 3.78 6.51 -11.70
C SER A 8 2.99 7.22 -12.82
N LEU A 9 1.66 7.24 -12.68
CA LEU A 9 0.73 7.95 -13.55
C LEU A 9 0.53 9.42 -13.14
N ASP A 10 1.01 9.81 -11.96
CA ASP A 10 0.75 11.09 -11.28
C ASP A 10 1.14 12.34 -12.11
N HIS A 11 1.96 12.14 -13.15
CA HIS A 11 2.39 13.19 -14.08
C HIS A 11 2.21 12.83 -15.56
N LYS A 12 1.66 11.65 -15.85
CA LYS A 12 1.41 11.18 -17.22
C LYS A 12 -0.02 11.43 -17.67
N ILE A 13 -0.96 11.52 -16.73
CA ILE A 13 -2.36 11.81 -16.97
C ILE A 13 -2.75 13.01 -16.12
N SER A 14 -3.26 14.07 -16.77
CA SER A 14 -3.80 15.22 -16.06
C SER A 14 -5.10 14.82 -15.35
N ASN A 15 -5.17 15.11 -14.05
CA ASN A 15 -6.37 14.91 -13.24
C ASN A 15 -6.82 13.44 -13.16
N LEU A 16 -5.90 12.55 -12.74
CA LEU A 16 -6.12 11.11 -12.62
C LEU A 16 -7.39 10.76 -11.81
N ASP A 17 -7.71 11.56 -10.80
CA ASP A 17 -8.89 11.41 -9.94
C ASP A 17 -10.21 11.50 -10.72
N PHE A 18 -10.23 12.17 -11.88
CA PHE A 18 -11.41 12.22 -12.75
C PHE A 18 -11.73 10.87 -13.41
N TYR A 19 -10.72 10.01 -13.57
CA TYR A 19 -10.84 8.71 -14.24
C TYR A 19 -11.03 7.55 -13.26
N LEU A 20 -10.89 7.80 -11.97
CA LEU A 20 -11.07 6.81 -10.92
C LEU A 20 -12.43 7.03 -10.27
N GLN A 21 -13.24 5.97 -10.16
CA GLN A 21 -14.46 6.05 -9.37
C GLN A 21 -14.10 6.30 -7.90
N GLU A 22 -14.84 7.20 -7.22
CA GLU A 22 -14.52 7.66 -5.87
C GLU A 22 -14.48 6.51 -4.84
N HIS A 23 -15.22 5.41 -5.05
CA HIS A 23 -15.27 4.26 -4.13
C HIS A 23 -15.14 2.93 -4.85
N GLY A 24 -14.14 2.14 -4.44
CA GLY A 24 -13.98 0.76 -4.85
C GLY A 24 -14.58 -0.19 -3.81
N GLU A 25 -15.82 -0.65 -4.02
CA GLU A 25 -16.53 -1.53 -3.07
C GLU A 25 -16.21 -3.03 -3.25
N ASN A 26 -15.51 -3.41 -4.32
CA ASN A 26 -15.21 -4.80 -4.67
C ASN A 26 -13.71 -5.01 -4.98
N VAL A 27 -13.25 -6.27 -4.94
CA VAL A 27 -11.98 -6.66 -5.58
C VAL A 27 -12.18 -6.53 -7.08
N TYR A 28 -11.60 -5.50 -7.69
CA TYR A 28 -11.64 -5.33 -9.14
C TYR A 28 -10.57 -6.21 -9.77
N GLU A 29 -11.00 -7.19 -10.55
CA GLU A 29 -10.16 -7.72 -11.61
C GLU A 29 -10.06 -6.64 -12.70
N ILE A 30 -8.91 -5.97 -12.79
CA ILE A 30 -8.62 -5.12 -13.94
C ILE A 30 -8.30 -6.06 -15.11
N ARG A 31 -9.35 -6.57 -15.77
CA ARG A 31 -9.20 -7.04 -17.14
C ARG A 31 -9.10 -5.78 -17.99
N LEU A 32 -7.90 -5.44 -18.44
CA LEU A 32 -7.74 -4.51 -19.55
C LEU A 32 -8.35 -5.19 -20.79
N LEU A 33 -9.68 -5.19 -20.91
CA LEU A 33 -10.39 -5.56 -22.13
C LEU A 33 -10.26 -4.40 -23.11
N SER A 34 -9.02 -4.10 -23.48
CA SER A 34 -8.74 -3.30 -24.64
C SER A 34 -8.49 -4.31 -25.77
N ILE A 35 -9.41 -4.42 -26.72
CA ILE A 35 -9.13 -5.05 -28.01
C ILE A 35 -8.12 -4.13 -28.69
N VAL A 36 -6.83 -4.35 -28.39
CA VAL A 36 -5.71 -3.61 -28.96
C VAL A 36 -5.15 -4.48 -30.05
N LYS A 37 -5.18 -3.97 -31.29
CA LYS A 37 -4.38 -4.55 -32.36
C LYS A 37 -2.93 -4.16 -32.17
N VAL A 38 -2.02 -4.96 -32.70
CA VAL A 38 -0.59 -4.61 -32.73
C VAL A 38 -0.41 -3.18 -33.25
N ASN A 39 0.40 -2.41 -32.53
CA ASN A 39 0.72 -1.03 -32.83
C ASN A 39 2.23 -0.85 -32.96
N GLU A 40 2.69 -0.81 -34.22
CA GLU A 40 4.11 -0.65 -34.58
C GLU A 40 4.75 0.66 -34.08
N ALA A 41 3.95 1.63 -33.61
CA ALA A 41 4.46 2.87 -33.00
C ALA A 41 4.86 2.71 -31.52
N VAL A 42 4.49 1.58 -30.88
CA VAL A 42 4.84 1.27 -29.49
C VAL A 42 6.00 0.26 -29.47
N PRO A 43 6.98 0.38 -28.54
CA PRO A 43 7.99 -0.66 -28.38
C PRO A 43 7.35 -2.03 -28.20
N ALA A 44 7.83 -3.03 -28.94
CA ALA A 44 7.16 -4.33 -29.08
C ALA A 44 6.95 -5.10 -27.75
N TYR A 45 7.77 -4.84 -26.72
CA TYR A 45 7.61 -5.41 -25.37
C TYR A 45 6.52 -4.72 -24.51
N MET A 46 6.05 -3.54 -24.92
CA MET A 46 4.98 -2.78 -24.25
C MET A 46 3.67 -2.78 -25.05
N ASP A 47 3.67 -3.38 -26.24
CA ASP A 47 2.51 -3.47 -27.11
C ASP A 47 1.56 -4.57 -26.61
N ILE A 48 0.48 -4.16 -25.94
CA ILE A 48 -0.53 -5.08 -25.41
C ILE A 48 -1.24 -5.84 -26.54
N GLY A 49 -1.34 -5.26 -27.75
CA GLY A 49 -1.91 -5.96 -28.90
C GLY A 49 -1.03 -7.12 -29.38
N MET A 50 0.29 -6.99 -29.24
CA MET A 50 1.22 -8.10 -29.48
C MET A 50 1.00 -9.24 -28.47
N TYR A 51 0.70 -8.92 -27.20
CA TYR A 51 0.32 -9.94 -26.22
C TYR A 51 -1.01 -10.59 -26.58
N GLU A 52 -2.03 -9.82 -26.94
CA GLU A 52 -3.36 -10.34 -27.29
C GLU A 52 -3.31 -11.27 -28.53
N GLU A 53 -2.66 -10.86 -29.62
CA GLU A 53 -2.57 -11.65 -30.86
C GLU A 53 -1.72 -12.93 -30.71
N ASN A 54 -0.86 -13.01 -29.69
CA ASN A 54 0.01 -14.16 -29.41
C ASN A 54 -0.37 -14.90 -28.10
N GLU A 55 -1.65 -14.92 -27.74
CA GLU A 55 -2.18 -15.66 -26.58
C GLU A 55 -1.43 -15.35 -25.26
N SER A 56 -1.04 -14.08 -25.09
CA SER A 56 -0.27 -13.53 -23.96
C SER A 56 1.17 -14.03 -23.82
N ILE A 57 1.75 -14.71 -24.82
CA ILE A 57 3.13 -15.22 -24.77
C ILE A 57 3.94 -14.83 -26.04
N PRO A 58 4.07 -13.52 -26.36
CA PRO A 58 4.85 -13.08 -27.53
C PRO A 58 6.36 -13.26 -27.35
N TYR A 59 6.86 -13.43 -26.11
CA TYR A 59 8.28 -13.51 -25.78
C TYR A 59 8.57 -14.54 -24.68
N SER A 60 9.85 -14.85 -24.46
CA SER A 60 10.27 -15.71 -23.34
C SER A 60 10.05 -15.01 -21.99
N HIS A 61 9.37 -15.68 -21.07
CA HIS A 61 9.11 -15.21 -19.71
C HIS A 61 9.95 -15.96 -18.66
N SER A 62 10.20 -15.33 -17.51
CA SER A 62 10.86 -16.00 -16.38
C SER A 62 9.89 -16.95 -15.71
N TRP A 63 10.03 -18.25 -16.03
CA TRP A 63 9.21 -19.30 -15.44
C TRP A 63 9.22 -19.27 -13.90
N ASN A 64 10.38 -19.03 -13.30
CA ASN A 64 10.51 -18.97 -11.84
C ASN A 64 9.68 -17.84 -11.21
N LEU A 65 9.57 -16.68 -11.87
CA LEU A 65 8.77 -15.56 -11.36
C LEU A 65 7.27 -15.81 -11.54
N ILE A 66 6.86 -16.36 -12.69
CA ILE A 66 5.46 -16.70 -12.94
C ILE A 66 4.98 -17.76 -11.96
N TYR A 67 5.79 -18.80 -11.72
CA TYR A 67 5.46 -19.84 -10.77
C TYR A 67 5.41 -19.32 -9.33
N ALA A 68 6.38 -18.50 -8.91
CA ALA A 68 6.35 -17.89 -7.58
C ALA A 68 5.12 -16.98 -7.39
N LEU A 69 4.71 -16.24 -8.41
CA LEU A 69 3.49 -15.43 -8.40
C LEU A 69 2.25 -16.34 -8.30
N GLN A 70 2.16 -17.41 -9.09
CA GLN A 70 1.06 -18.35 -9.03
C GLN A 70 0.92 -18.97 -7.63
N GLU A 71 2.01 -19.42 -7.02
CA GLU A 71 1.99 -19.95 -5.64
C GLU A 71 1.59 -18.89 -4.62
N ALA A 72 2.05 -17.64 -4.77
CA ALA A 72 1.65 -16.54 -3.88
C ALA A 72 0.17 -16.17 -4.02
N LEU A 73 -0.43 -16.33 -5.20
CA LEU A 73 -1.84 -16.03 -5.45
C LEU A 73 -2.80 -17.05 -4.81
N LYS A 74 -2.37 -18.31 -4.63
CA LYS A 74 -3.21 -19.35 -4.01
C LYS A 74 -3.73 -18.97 -2.63
N ILE A 75 -3.01 -18.12 -1.88
CA ILE A 75 -3.47 -17.69 -0.55
C ILE A 75 -4.79 -16.92 -0.65
N PHE A 76 -5.02 -16.21 -1.76
CA PHE A 76 -6.18 -15.35 -1.97
C PHE A 76 -7.37 -16.08 -2.61
N GLU A 77 -7.24 -17.38 -2.89
CA GLU A 77 -8.38 -18.24 -3.25
C GLU A 77 -9.33 -18.45 -2.05
N ASP A 78 -8.83 -18.24 -0.83
CA ASP A 78 -9.63 -18.25 0.40
C ASP A 78 -10.16 -16.85 0.72
N GLU A 79 -11.48 -16.66 0.60
CA GLU A 79 -12.16 -15.39 0.94
C GLU A 79 -11.91 -14.94 2.39
N MET A 80 -11.62 -15.87 3.31
CA MET A 80 -11.31 -15.54 4.71
C MET A 80 -10.04 -14.68 4.86
N VAL A 81 -9.16 -14.65 3.85
CA VAL A 81 -7.98 -13.77 3.87
C VAL A 81 -8.40 -12.31 3.84
N PHE A 82 -9.38 -11.93 3.02
CA PHE A 82 -9.86 -10.56 2.94
C PHE A 82 -10.57 -10.11 4.23
N GLU A 83 -11.33 -11.02 4.86
CA GLU A 83 -11.94 -10.75 6.16
C GLU A 83 -10.88 -10.51 7.25
N LYS A 84 -9.82 -11.34 7.31
CA LYS A 84 -8.71 -11.13 8.26
C LYS A 84 -7.98 -9.81 8.04
N ILE A 85 -7.82 -9.39 6.79
CA ILE A 85 -7.23 -8.08 6.44
C ILE A 85 -8.10 -6.96 6.99
N LYS A 86 -9.42 -7.05 6.80
CA LYS A 86 -10.40 -6.08 7.31
C LYS A 86 -10.47 -6.04 8.84
N GLU A 87 -10.42 -7.21 9.49
CA GLU A 87 -10.34 -7.32 10.95
C GLU A 87 -9.07 -6.66 11.50
N THR A 88 -7.93 -6.94 10.87
CA THR A 88 -6.62 -6.35 11.23
C THR A 88 -6.65 -4.84 11.07
N TYR A 89 -7.18 -4.34 9.95
CA TYR A 89 -7.38 -2.91 9.71
C TYR A 89 -8.25 -2.28 10.80
N THR A 90 -9.42 -2.85 11.08
CA THR A 90 -10.37 -2.34 12.07
C THR A 90 -9.75 -2.31 13.47
N TYR A 91 -9.01 -3.36 13.83
CA TYR A 91 -8.31 -3.44 15.11
C TYR A 91 -7.27 -2.33 15.28
N ILE A 92 -6.43 -2.12 14.26
CA ILE A 92 -5.38 -1.09 14.28
C ILE A 92 -6.02 0.30 14.27
N GLU A 93 -6.97 0.54 13.37
CA GLU A 93 -7.69 1.81 13.27
C GLU A 93 -8.33 2.24 14.60
N GLN A 94 -9.02 1.33 15.28
CA GLN A 94 -9.60 1.59 16.60
C GLN A 94 -8.54 1.92 17.64
N ALA A 95 -7.42 1.18 17.66
CA ALA A 95 -6.33 1.44 18.58
C ALA A 95 -5.66 2.80 18.34
N ILE A 96 -5.39 3.17 17.09
CA ILE A 96 -4.84 4.48 16.71
C ILE A 96 -5.78 5.62 17.12
N THR A 97 -7.08 5.45 16.86
CA THR A 97 -8.11 6.43 17.26
C THR A 97 -8.16 6.58 18.79
N THR A 98 -8.07 5.48 19.53
CA THR A 98 -8.05 5.48 21.02
C THR A 98 -6.80 6.16 21.57
N MET A 99 -5.68 6.11 20.85
CA MET A 99 -4.45 6.83 21.20
C MET A 99 -4.53 8.34 20.95
N GLY A 100 -5.58 8.83 20.28
CA GLY A 100 -5.74 10.24 19.92
C GLY A 100 -4.89 10.67 18.72
N LEU A 101 -4.41 9.71 17.91
CA LEU A 101 -3.66 10.00 16.70
C LEU A 101 -4.59 10.25 15.52
N ASN A 102 -4.19 11.15 14.61
CA ASN A 102 -5.02 11.55 13.48
C ASN A 102 -4.90 10.54 12.32
N LEU A 103 -6.04 10.06 11.82
CA LEU A 103 -6.12 9.22 10.62
C LEU A 103 -6.38 10.10 9.40
N VAL A 104 -5.64 9.86 8.31
CA VAL A 104 -5.76 10.67 7.09
C VAL A 104 -7.04 10.38 6.30
N SER A 105 -7.43 9.10 6.24
CA SER A 105 -8.60 8.68 5.48
C SER A 105 -9.82 8.55 6.39
N PRO A 106 -10.94 9.23 6.08
CA PRO A 106 -12.20 8.96 6.76
C PRO A 106 -12.66 7.54 6.45
N LYS A 107 -13.35 6.91 7.41
CA LYS A 107 -13.73 5.48 7.34
C LYS A 107 -14.48 5.12 6.05
N GLU A 108 -15.32 6.01 5.57
CA GLU A 108 -16.19 5.84 4.40
C GLU A 108 -15.42 5.73 3.09
N HIS A 109 -14.17 6.21 3.03
CA HIS A 109 -13.37 6.27 1.81
C HIS A 109 -12.04 5.51 1.96
N ALA A 110 -11.85 4.82 3.08
CA ALA A 110 -10.61 4.11 3.37
C ALA A 110 -10.67 2.67 2.85
N ALA A 111 -9.74 2.31 1.97
CA ALA A 111 -9.49 0.91 1.66
C ALA A 111 -8.95 0.20 2.91
N PRO A 112 -9.54 -0.94 3.35
CA PRO A 112 -9.22 -1.59 4.62
C PRO A 112 -7.91 -2.41 4.57
N ILE A 113 -6.89 -1.87 3.90
CA ILE A 113 -5.60 -2.55 3.65
C ILE A 113 -4.42 -1.77 4.24
N ILE A 114 -4.59 -0.46 4.47
CA ILE A 114 -3.51 0.41 4.93
C ILE A 114 -4.06 1.50 5.85
N VAL A 115 -3.51 1.59 7.06
CA VAL A 115 -3.83 2.67 8.01
C VAL A 115 -2.80 3.77 7.82
N THR A 116 -3.23 4.98 7.48
CA THR A 116 -2.36 6.16 7.32
C THR A 116 -2.57 7.13 8.48
N ILE A 117 -1.50 7.41 9.21
CA ILE A 117 -1.49 8.26 10.40
C ILE A 117 -0.76 9.54 10.07
N GLN A 118 -1.39 10.68 10.34
CA GLN A 118 -0.75 11.98 10.31
C GLN A 118 -0.16 12.30 11.68
N LEU A 119 1.13 12.62 11.71
CA LEU A 119 1.81 13.06 12.91
C LEU A 119 1.67 14.57 13.07
N ASN A 120 1.82 15.02 14.32
CA ASN A 120 1.79 16.44 14.64
C ASN A 120 3.03 17.15 14.08
N GLU A 121 2.96 18.47 13.90
CA GLU A 121 4.05 19.27 13.31
C GLU A 121 5.35 19.25 14.13
N ASP A 122 5.28 18.99 15.44
CA ASP A 122 6.41 18.83 16.35
C ASP A 122 7.10 17.45 16.24
N GLN A 123 6.54 16.54 15.45
CA GLN A 123 7.06 15.19 15.23
C GLN A 123 7.55 15.03 13.80
N SER A 124 8.55 14.17 13.61
CA SER A 124 9.05 13.78 12.28
C SER A 124 8.69 12.33 11.99
N SER A 125 7.99 12.09 10.87
CA SER A 125 7.65 10.74 10.42
C SER A 125 8.87 9.87 10.14
N LYS A 126 9.98 10.50 9.74
CA LYS A 126 11.26 9.81 9.57
C LYS A 126 11.85 9.38 10.90
N GLU A 127 11.96 10.30 11.87
CA GLU A 127 12.56 9.98 13.17
C GLU A 127 11.73 8.95 13.94
N LEU A 128 10.40 9.09 13.91
CA LEU A 128 9.50 8.12 14.51
C LEU A 128 9.59 6.75 13.82
N GLY A 129 9.63 6.75 12.48
CA GLY A 129 9.80 5.53 11.68
C GLY A 129 11.11 4.81 11.95
N ASP A 130 12.22 5.54 12.00
CA ASP A 130 13.55 5.02 12.34
C ASP A 130 13.55 4.44 13.77
N ALA A 131 12.94 5.13 14.73
CA ALA A 131 12.83 4.67 16.12
C ALA A 131 12.02 3.37 16.24
N LEU A 132 10.92 3.24 15.49
CA LEU A 132 10.13 2.01 15.43
C LEU A 132 10.90 0.86 14.78
N ALA A 133 11.64 1.14 13.70
CA ALA A 133 12.48 0.16 13.03
C ALA A 133 13.57 -0.39 13.95
N LEU A 134 14.19 0.45 14.79
CA LEU A 134 15.13 0.02 15.83
C LEU A 134 14.50 -0.91 16.88
N GLN A 135 13.19 -0.85 17.08
CA GLN A 135 12.43 -1.76 17.95
C GLN A 135 11.91 -2.99 17.19
N GLY A 136 12.25 -3.14 15.91
CA GLY A 136 11.87 -4.27 15.06
C GLY A 136 10.52 -4.11 14.34
N TYR A 137 9.92 -2.92 14.35
CA TYR A 137 8.64 -2.66 13.68
C TYR A 137 8.85 -1.79 12.44
N ILE A 138 8.61 -2.36 11.26
CA ILE A 138 8.80 -1.67 9.98
C ILE A 138 7.49 -1.04 9.53
N PHE A 139 7.46 0.29 9.51
CA PHE A 139 6.34 1.09 9.02
C PHE A 139 6.70 1.68 7.64
N HIS A 140 5.70 2.12 6.88
CA HIS A 140 5.96 2.90 5.68
C HIS A 140 6.08 4.38 6.03
N TYR A 141 7.27 4.93 5.84
CA TYR A 141 7.55 6.36 6.07
C TYR A 141 8.67 6.90 5.17
N GLU A 142 9.44 6.04 4.51
CA GLU A 142 10.64 6.44 3.75
C GLU A 142 10.34 7.19 2.44
N SER A 143 9.12 7.10 1.92
CA SER A 143 8.81 7.78 0.66
C SER A 143 8.78 9.29 0.85
N ALA A 144 9.30 10.04 -0.14
CA ALA A 144 9.30 11.50 -0.11
C ALA A 144 7.89 12.10 0.04
N TYR A 145 6.86 11.42 -0.49
CA TYR A 145 5.46 11.80 -0.32
C TYR A 145 5.01 11.70 1.15
N LEU A 146 5.34 10.60 1.84
CA LEU A 146 4.97 10.42 3.24
C LEU A 146 5.75 11.37 4.16
N GLN A 147 7.04 11.57 3.91
CA GLN A 147 7.85 12.52 4.70
C GLN A 147 7.37 13.96 4.52
N LYS A 148 7.05 14.37 3.28
CA LYS A 148 6.56 15.73 3.00
C LYS A 148 5.25 16.04 3.73
N ASN A 149 4.36 15.06 3.84
CA ASN A 149 3.07 15.22 4.52
C ASN A 149 3.11 14.84 6.02
N ASN A 150 4.29 14.46 6.53
CA ASN A 150 4.49 13.98 7.90
C ASN A 150 3.60 12.77 8.27
N TRP A 151 3.50 11.80 7.36
CA TRP A 151 2.67 10.61 7.50
C TRP A 151 3.50 9.35 7.73
N ILE A 152 2.92 8.42 8.47
CA ILE A 152 3.38 7.02 8.56
C ILE A 152 2.22 6.09 8.19
N GLN A 153 2.52 4.92 7.64
CA GLN A 153 1.49 3.94 7.29
C GLN A 153 1.79 2.54 7.83
N ILE A 154 0.72 1.81 8.14
CA ILE A 154 0.75 0.42 8.60
C ILE A 154 -0.01 -0.43 7.58
N ALA A 155 0.64 -1.46 7.05
CA ALA A 155 0.02 -2.41 6.13
C ALA A 155 -0.71 -3.53 6.88
N CYS A 156 -1.98 -3.76 6.56
CA CYS A 156 -2.85 -4.75 7.19
C CYS A 156 -2.98 -6.06 6.39
N LEU A 157 -2.18 -6.23 5.33
CA LEU A 157 -2.29 -7.33 4.37
C LEU A 157 -1.92 -8.71 4.91
N ASN A 158 -1.09 -8.76 5.96
CA ASN A 158 -0.60 -10.02 6.51
C ASN A 158 -1.35 -10.40 7.78
N HIS A 159 -1.34 -11.70 8.09
CA HIS A 159 -1.83 -12.19 9.37
C HIS A 159 -0.80 -11.94 10.48
N TYR A 160 -1.20 -11.20 11.50
CA TYR A 160 -0.41 -10.95 12.70
C TYR A 160 -1.10 -11.51 13.93
N LYS A 161 -0.34 -12.05 14.87
CA LYS A 161 -0.87 -12.42 16.18
C LYS A 161 -1.27 -11.15 16.91
N GLU A 162 -2.45 -11.15 17.55
CA GLU A 162 -2.95 -10.00 18.31
C GLU A 162 -1.95 -9.49 19.35
N ARG A 163 -1.24 -10.40 20.03
CA ARG A 163 -0.18 -10.05 20.98
C ARG A 163 0.91 -9.18 20.36
N ASP A 164 1.33 -9.50 19.13
CA ASP A 164 2.42 -8.82 18.46
C ASP A 164 1.94 -7.46 17.93
N MET A 165 0.68 -7.37 17.45
CA MET A 165 0.03 -6.10 17.13
C MET A 165 -0.07 -5.17 18.37
N LYS A 166 -0.51 -5.70 19.52
CA LYS A 166 -0.55 -4.95 20.79
C LYS A 166 0.82 -4.40 21.17
N ARG A 167 1.88 -5.20 21.02
CA ARG A 167 3.26 -4.76 21.33
C ARG A 167 3.73 -3.65 20.40
N MET A 168 3.45 -3.77 19.11
CA MET A 168 3.73 -2.75 18.11
C MET A 168 3.00 -1.44 18.44
N LEU A 169 1.69 -1.51 18.71
CA LEU A 169 0.84 -0.37 19.05
C LEU A 169 1.31 0.33 20.34
N ASN A 170 1.67 -0.44 21.38
CA ASN A 170 2.25 0.11 22.59
C ASN A 170 3.61 0.78 22.35
N CYS A 171 4.40 0.27 21.41
CA CYS A 171 5.66 0.87 21.03
C CYS A 171 5.44 2.20 20.33
N LEU A 172 4.54 2.25 19.35
CA LEU A 172 4.11 3.47 18.67
C LEU A 172 3.66 4.53 19.67
N HIS A 173 2.75 4.18 20.57
CA HIS A 173 2.23 5.13 21.56
C HIS A 173 3.33 5.73 22.46
N ARG A 174 4.29 4.91 22.90
CA ARG A 174 5.43 5.43 23.68
C ARG A 174 6.32 6.36 22.87
N CYS A 175 6.59 6.03 21.61
CA CYS A 175 7.43 6.85 20.76
C CYS A 175 6.75 8.18 20.41
N THR A 176 5.42 8.20 20.24
CA THR A 176 4.67 9.44 20.02
C THR A 176 4.61 10.33 21.27
N LEU A 177 4.61 9.76 22.47
CA LEU A 177 4.60 10.53 23.73
C LEU A 177 5.96 11.12 24.13
N LYS A 178 7.06 10.42 23.83
CA LYS A 178 8.41 10.83 24.25
C LYS A 178 8.88 12.16 23.65
N ASN A 179 8.31 12.59 22.54
CA ASN A 179 8.69 13.84 21.87
C ASN A 179 8.03 15.09 22.50
N GLY A 180 7.15 14.92 23.50
CA GLY A 180 6.54 16.04 24.25
C GLY A 180 7.31 16.49 25.50
N VAL A 181 8.48 15.91 25.78
CA VAL A 181 9.30 16.27 26.95
C VAL A 181 10.65 16.80 26.48
N HIS A 182 10.68 18.08 26.12
CA HIS A 182 11.90 18.86 26.19
C HIS A 182 12.21 19.11 27.67
N ILE A 183 13.28 18.49 28.18
CA ILE A 183 13.96 18.92 29.41
C ILE A 183 14.82 20.12 29.07
#